data_AF-A0A158CDM8-F1
#
_entry.id   AF-A0A158CDM8-F1
#
_cell.length_a   1.000
_cell.length_b   1.000
_cell.length_c   1.000
_cell.angle_alpha   90.00
_cell.angle_beta   90.00
_cell.angle_gamma   90.00
#
_symmetry.space_group_name_H-M   'P 1'
#
loop_
_entity.id
_entity.type
_entity.pdbx_description
1 polymer ?
#
loop_
_entity_poly.entity_id
_entity_poly.type
_entity_poly.pdbx_seq_one_letter_code
_entity_poly.pdbx_strand_id
1 'polypeptide(L)'
;MITYIVPLTPEKTLVRTKWLVHADAVEGVDYDITKLTEVWVATNAQDASLVAIDHRGAQDPGYVPGPYSPFTETYVDRFVDWYASRHMAHGI
;
A
#
# COMPACT_ATOMS: atom_id res chain seq x y z
N MET A 1 -3.56 -12.49 -6.47
CA MET A 1 -2.42 -11.89 -5.72
C MET A 1 -2.91 -11.52 -4.33
N ILE A 2 -2.07 -11.67 -3.31
CA ILE A 2 -2.36 -11.21 -1.94
C ILE A 2 -1.23 -10.27 -1.52
N THR A 3 -1.57 -9.10 -0.97
CA THR A 3 -0.61 -8.15 -0.40
C THR A 3 -0.82 -8.05 1.10
N TYR A 4 0.28 -8.13 1.84
CA TYR A 4 0.34 -7.89 3.28
C TYR A 4 1.05 -6.56 3.52
N ILE A 5 0.47 -5.74 4.40
CA ILE A 5 1.03 -4.48 4.86
C ILE A 5 1.39 -4.66 6.32
N VAL A 6 2.70 -4.66 6.64
CA VAL A 6 3.20 -4.97 7.98
C VAL A 6 3.96 -3.76 8.52
N PRO A 7 3.51 -3.14 9.63
CA PRO A 7 4.25 -2.05 10.24
C PRO A 7 5.55 -2.58 10.86
N LEU A 8 6.67 -1.90 10.62
CA LEU A 8 7.96 -2.23 11.24
C LEU A 8 8.35 -1.19 12.29
N THR A 9 8.24 0.09 11.94
CA THR A 9 8.43 1.25 12.81
C THR A 9 7.42 2.33 12.43
N PRO A 10 7.28 3.44 13.19
CA PRO A 10 6.42 4.55 12.80
C PRO A 10 6.72 5.13 11.40
N GLU A 11 7.96 4.98 10.93
CA GLU A 11 8.45 5.53 9.65
C GLU A 11 8.69 4.46 8.58
N LYS A 12 8.39 3.19 8.87
CA LYS A 12 8.75 2.09 7.96
C LYS A 12 7.70 0.98 7.94
N THR A 13 7.27 0.66 6.72
CA THR A 13 6.31 -0.41 6.43
C THR A 13 6.93 -1.44 5.49
N LEU A 14 6.74 -2.72 5.79
CA LEU A 14 7.02 -3.81 4.87
C LEU A 14 5.76 -4.12 4.05
N VAL A 15 5.87 -4.00 2.73
CA VAL A 15 4.85 -4.48 1.79
C VAL A 15 5.31 -5.82 1.21
N ARG A 16 4.52 -6.88 1.42
CA ARG A 16 4.81 -8.23 0.89
C ARG A 16 3.71 -8.68 -0.05
N THR A 17 4.05 -8.90 -1.30
CA THR A 17 3.13 -9.36 -2.34
C THR A 17 3.39 -10.84 -2.67
N LYS A 18 2.33 -11.63 -2.75
CA LYS A 18 2.34 -13.03 -3.19
C LYS A 18 1.47 -13.19 -4.43
N TRP A 19 2.05 -13.75 -5.49
CA TRP A 19 1.33 -14.20 -6.67
C TRP A 19 0.81 -15.60 -6.40
N LEU A 20 -0.46 -15.81 -6.71
CA LEU A 20 -1.11 -17.11 -6.57
C LEU A 20 -1.44 -17.57 -7.99
N VAL A 21 -0.92 -18.73 -8.36
CA VAL A 21 -1.25 -19.45 -9.59
C VAL A 21 -2.06 -20.69 -9.25
N HIS A 22 -2.65 -21.34 -10.25
CA HIS A 22 -3.31 -22.62 -10.05
C HIS A 22 -2.30 -23.65 -9.49
N ALA A 23 -2.74 -24.55 -8.60
CA ALA A 23 -1.84 -25.49 -7.92
C ALA A 23 -1.08 -26.41 -8.89
N ASP A 24 -1.71 -26.75 -10.02
CA ASP A 24 -1.13 -27.61 -11.05
C ASP A 24 -0.44 -26.84 -12.19
N ALA A 25 -0.38 -25.50 -12.13
CA ALA A 25 0.27 -24.71 -13.18
C ALA A 25 1.80 -24.88 -13.14
N VAL A 26 2.41 -25.07 -14.30
CA VAL A 26 3.85 -25.29 -14.46
C VAL A 26 4.51 -24.08 -15.10
N GLU A 27 5.53 -23.53 -14.42
CA GLU A 27 6.36 -22.44 -14.95
C GLU A 27 7.05 -22.84 -16.26
N GLY A 28 7.08 -21.92 -17.22
CA GLY A 28 7.62 -22.14 -18.56
C GLY A 28 6.65 -22.82 -19.53
N VAL A 29 5.51 -23.32 -19.04
CA VAL A 29 4.42 -23.89 -19.86
C VAL A 29 3.17 -23.02 -19.74
N ASP A 30 2.64 -22.89 -18.53
CA ASP A 30 1.38 -22.18 -18.28
C ASP A 30 1.60 -20.70 -17.95
N TYR A 31 2.78 -20.36 -17.40
CA TYR A 31 3.15 -18.98 -17.11
C TYR A 31 4.66 -18.76 -17.18
N ASP A 32 5.04 -17.52 -17.48
CA ASP A 32 6.40 -17.01 -17.32
C ASP A 32 6.45 -16.11 -16.08
N ILE A 33 7.39 -16.36 -15.17
CA ILE A 33 7.44 -15.65 -13.89
C ILE A 33 7.68 -14.14 -14.06
N THR A 34 8.46 -13.74 -15.07
CA THR A 34 8.76 -12.33 -15.33
C THR A 34 7.49 -11.63 -15.79
N LYS A 35 6.83 -12.15 -16.83
CA LYS A 35 5.56 -11.59 -17.34
C LYS A 35 4.45 -11.59 -16.30
N LEU A 36 4.42 -12.60 -15.42
CA LEU A 36 3.44 -12.68 -14.33
C LEU A 36 3.63 -11.58 -13.29
N THR A 37 4.87 -11.12 -13.07
CA THR A 37 5.23 -10.29 -11.91
C THR A 37 5.67 -8.88 -12.27
N GLU A 38 6.20 -8.64 -13.48
CA GLU A 38 6.92 -7.41 -13.84
C GLU A 38 6.12 -6.13 -13.63
N VAL A 39 4.81 -6.15 -13.96
CA VAL A 39 3.94 -4.97 -13.79
C VAL A 39 3.82 -4.61 -12.32
N TRP A 40 3.52 -5.57 -11.45
CA TRP A 40 3.34 -5.32 -10.02
C TRP A 40 4.67 -5.07 -9.31
N VAL A 41 5.78 -5.62 -9.80
CA VAL A 41 7.13 -5.23 -9.32
C VAL A 41 7.39 -3.75 -9.63
N ALA A 42 7.08 -3.30 -10.84
CA ALA A 42 7.25 -1.90 -11.24
C ALA A 42 6.30 -0.97 -10.47
N THR A 43 5.02 -1.33 -10.34
CA THR A 43 4.01 -0.53 -9.62
C THR A 43 4.34 -0.42 -8.14
N ASN A 44 4.74 -1.52 -7.47
CA ASN A 44 5.15 -1.46 -6.07
C ASN A 44 6.36 -0.54 -5.86
N ALA A 45 7.31 -0.52 -6.80
CA ALA A 45 8.46 0.39 -6.73
C ALA A 45 8.04 1.87 -6.91
N GLN A 46 7.08 2.13 -7.81
CA GLN A 46 6.52 3.47 -8.01
C GLN A 46 5.77 3.95 -6.76
N ASP A 47 4.89 3.12 -6.20
CA ASP A 47 4.13 3.43 -4.99
C ASP A 47 5.05 3.66 -3.79
N ALA A 48 6.09 2.83 -3.61
CA ALA A 48 7.07 3.01 -2.54
C ALA A 48 7.79 4.36 -2.65
N SER A 49 8.12 4.80 -3.87
CA SER A 49 8.73 6.11 -4.11
C SER A 49 7.77 7.25 -3.75
N LEU A 50 6.50 7.16 -4.18
CA LEU A 50 5.48 8.17 -3.89
C LEU A 50 5.24 8.29 -2.39
N VAL A 51 5.04 7.17 -1.68
CA VAL A 51 4.86 7.15 -0.22
C VAL A 51 6.08 7.71 0.50
N ALA A 52 7.30 7.41 0.03
CA ALA A 52 8.51 7.96 0.65
C ALA A 52 8.63 9.48 0.46
N ILE A 53 8.19 10.02 -0.68
CA ILE A 53 8.14 11.46 -0.92
C ILE A 53 7.09 12.11 0.00
N ASP A 54 5.89 11.54 0.04
CA ASP A 54 4.78 12.03 0.85
C ASP A 54 5.12 12.04 2.35
N HIS A 55 5.70 10.94 2.85
CA HIS A 55 6.14 10.85 4.24
C HIS A 55 7.17 11.93 4.59
N ARG A 56 8.17 12.18 3.73
CA ARG A 56 9.14 13.26 3.95
C ARG A 56 8.48 14.64 4.03
N GLY A 57 7.49 14.90 3.17
CA GLY A 57 6.73 16.16 3.20
C GLY A 57 5.91 16.29 4.49
N ALA A 58 5.26 15.22 4.92
CA ALA A 58 4.45 15.20 6.14
C ALA A 58 5.27 15.35 7.44
N GLN A 59 6.59 15.16 7.40
CA GLN A 59 7.48 15.45 8.54
C GLN A 59 7.86 16.93 8.67
N ASP A 60 7.55 17.77 7.68
CA ASP A 60 7.84 19.20 7.76
C ASP A 60 6.93 19.88 8.82
N PRO A 61 7.47 20.67 9.77
CA PRO A 61 6.65 21.38 10.76
C PRO A 61 5.60 22.35 10.17
N GLY A 62 5.78 22.78 8.91
CA GLY A 62 4.83 23.61 8.18
C GLY A 62 3.72 22.83 7.47
N TYR A 63 3.77 21.49 7.47
CA TYR A 63 2.72 20.66 6.89
C TYR A 63 1.40 20.81 7.67
N VAL A 64 0.32 21.00 6.93
CA VAL A 64 -1.06 20.98 7.44
C VAL A 64 -1.89 20.07 6.54
N PRO A 65 -2.67 19.12 7.09
CA PRO A 65 -3.52 18.24 6.29
C PRO A 65 -4.50 19.03 5.41
N GLY A 66 -4.56 18.68 4.12
CA GLY A 66 -5.53 19.22 3.16
C GLY A 66 -6.82 18.38 3.09
N PRO A 67 -7.86 18.88 2.41
CA PRO A 67 -9.08 18.11 2.19
C PRO A 67 -8.86 16.99 1.16
N TYR A 68 -9.46 15.84 1.39
CA TYR A 68 -9.55 14.78 0.37
C TYR A 68 -10.52 15.15 -0.74
N SER A 69 -10.19 14.74 -1.97
CA SER A 69 -11.04 14.87 -3.15
C SER A 69 -12.28 13.98 -3.04
N PRO A 70 -13.50 14.52 -3.15
CA PRO A 70 -14.71 13.73 -3.10
C PRO A 70 -14.92 12.85 -4.34
N PHE A 71 -14.16 13.08 -5.42
CA PHE A 71 -14.29 12.36 -6.68
C PHE A 71 -13.29 11.21 -6.83
N THR A 72 -12.14 11.29 -6.16
CA THR A 72 -11.02 10.36 -6.38
C THR A 72 -10.49 9.73 -5.10
N GLU A 73 -10.75 10.31 -3.93
CA GLU A 73 -10.12 9.89 -2.66
C GLU A 73 -11.14 9.36 -1.63
N THR A 74 -12.37 9.02 -2.05
CA THR A 74 -13.40 8.47 -1.16
C THR A 74 -12.93 7.26 -0.34
N TYR A 75 -12.03 6.44 -0.88
CA TYR A 75 -11.49 5.28 -0.15
C TYR A 75 -10.39 5.64 0.84
N VAL A 76 -9.64 6.72 0.60
CA VAL A 76 -8.65 7.24 1.54
C VAL A 76 -9.39 7.80 2.76
N ASP A 77 -10.40 8.63 2.52
CA ASP A 77 -11.27 9.23 3.53
C ASP A 77 -11.89 8.16 4.45
N ARG A 78 -12.54 7.15 3.84
CA ARG A 78 -13.13 6.02 4.58
C ARG A 78 -12.13 5.19 5.37
N PHE A 79 -10.90 5.02 4.85
CA PHE A 79 -9.86 4.27 5.56
C PHE A 79 -9.39 5.02 6.81
N VAL A 80 -9.16 6.33 6.69
CA VAL A 80 -8.76 7.18 7.82
C VAL A 80 -9.86 7.23 8.87
N ASP A 81 -11.13 7.39 8.46
CA ASP A 81 -12.28 7.35 9.36
C ASP A 81 -12.38 6.04 10.13
N TRP A 82 -12.19 4.91 9.45
CA TRP A 82 -12.16 3.60 10.09
C TRP A 82 -11.01 3.48 11.10
N TYR A 83 -9.82 3.94 10.73
CA TYR A 83 -8.64 3.92 11.61
C TYR A 83 -8.85 4.77 12.87
N ALA A 84 -9.32 6.01 12.71
CA ALA A 84 -9.61 6.91 13.82
C ALA A 84 -10.70 6.35 14.75
N SER A 85 -11.76 5.79 14.16
CA SER A 85 -12.84 5.13 14.92
C SER A 85 -12.32 3.94 15.74
N ARG A 86 -11.40 3.16 15.18
CA ARG A 86 -10.75 2.04 15.88
C ARG A 86 -9.83 2.52 16.99
N HIS A 87 -9.08 3.59 16.78
CA HIS A 87 -8.27 4.23 17.82
C HIS A 87 -9.13 4.66 19.02
N MET A 88 -10.18 5.44 18.76
CA MET A 88 -11.12 5.91 19.79
C MET A 88 -11.79 4.77 20.57
N ALA A 89 -12.22 3.71 19.87
CA ALA A 89 -12.88 2.56 20.51
C ALA A 89 -11.96 1.76 21.45
N HIS A 90 -10.64 1.86 21.27
CA HIS A 90 -9.64 1.14 22.08
C HIS A 90 -8.89 2.06 23.06
N GLY A 91 -9.28 3.34 23.15
CA GLY A 91 -8.71 4.29 24.11
C GLY A 91 -7.26 4.66 23.84
N ILE A 92 -6.83 4.59 22.58
CA ILE A 92 -5.49 4.98 22.11
C ILE A 92 -5.63 6.22 21.23
#